data_AF-A0AB33IV72-F1
#
_entry.id   AF-A0AB33IV72-F1
#
_cell.length_a   1.000
_cell.length_b   1.000
_cell.length_c   1.000
_cell.angle_alpha   90.00
_cell.angle_beta   90.00
_cell.angle_gamma   90.00
#
_symmetry.space_group_name_H-M   'P 1'
#
loop_
_entity.id
_entity.type
_entity.pdbx_description
1 polymer ?
#
loop_
_entity_poly.entity_id
_entity_poly.type
_entity_poly.pdbx_seq_one_letter_code
_entity_poly.pdbx_strand_id
1 'polypeptide(L)'
;MKKTCTLLLGIFWGSVVLSLLMVTLFESNLLLPGDWTSNPNTEFLCVVVMELLTICVIPLALRLFHFSRVKKQIASRHPEALGAYRCLAIFRMLLLMVPLIANIFLYYMFMNVAFGYMGIILLLSALFIYPSMSRCLSEIQEN
;
A
#
# COMPACT_ATOMS: atom_id res chain seq x y z
N MET A 1 7.46 20.43 -3.78
CA MET A 1 8.20 19.46 -4.62
C MET A 1 9.05 18.55 -3.73
N LYS A 2 10.25 18.94 -3.27
CA LYS A 2 11.08 18.11 -2.36
C LYS A 2 10.31 17.63 -1.13
N LYS A 3 9.57 18.53 -0.47
CA LYS A 3 8.70 18.20 0.68
C LYS A 3 7.67 17.09 0.39
N THR A 4 7.11 17.05 -0.81
CA THR A 4 6.10 16.06 -1.20
C THR A 4 6.73 14.69 -1.38
N CYS A 5 7.82 14.59 -2.15
CA CYS A 5 8.46 13.30 -2.38
C CYS A 5 9.13 12.76 -1.09
N THR A 6 9.71 13.63 -0.23
CA THR A 6 10.20 13.23 1.11
C THR A 6 9.08 12.72 2.00
N LEU A 7 7.89 13.33 1.95
CA LEU A 7 6.71 12.85 2.69
C LEU A 7 6.25 11.47 2.18
N LEU A 8 6.17 11.26 0.87
CA LEU A 8 5.82 9.96 0.30
C LEU A 8 6.84 8.88 0.66
N LEU A 9 8.13 9.22 0.62
CA LEU A 9 9.21 8.33 1.03
C LEU A 9 9.10 7.98 2.52
N GLY A 10 8.76 8.95 3.36
CA GLY A 10 8.49 8.76 4.78
C GLY A 10 7.30 7.84 5.04
N ILE A 11 6.20 7.99 4.30
CA ILE A 11 5.04 7.09 4.38
C ILE A 11 5.44 5.67 3.96
N PHE A 12 6.15 5.53 2.83
CA PHE A 12 6.60 4.24 2.33
C PHE A 12 7.45 3.49 3.35
N TRP A 13 8.55 4.10 3.80
CA TRP A 13 9.43 3.48 4.78
C TRP A 13 8.78 3.33 6.15
N GLY A 14 7.95 4.29 6.55
CA GLY A 14 7.16 4.20 7.78
C GLY A 14 6.26 2.98 7.79
N SER A 15 5.55 2.71 6.70
CA SER A 15 4.72 1.51 6.56
C SER A 15 5.54 0.22 6.55
N VAL A 16 6.67 0.18 5.84
CA VAL A 16 7.56 -1.00 5.82
C VAL A 16 8.14 -1.30 7.20
N VAL A 17 8.63 -0.27 7.90
CA VAL A 17 9.14 -0.40 9.28
C VAL A 17 8.03 -0.84 10.22
N LEU A 18 6.82 -0.29 10.09
CA LEU A 18 5.66 -0.69 10.88
C LEU A 18 5.29 -2.16 10.66
N SER A 19 5.33 -2.64 9.42
CA SER A 19 5.11 -4.05 9.09
C SER A 19 6.18 -4.97 9.69
N LEU A 20 7.45 -4.59 9.61
CA LEU A 20 8.55 -5.32 10.26
C LEU A 20 8.40 -5.32 11.78
N LEU A 21 8.02 -4.18 12.37
CA LEU A 21 7.75 -4.06 13.80
C LEU A 21 6.64 -5.04 14.21
N MET A 22 5.53 -5.11 13.48
CA MET A 22 4.46 -6.07 13.75
C MET A 22 4.98 -7.50 13.76
N VAL A 23 5.71 -7.91 12.72
CA VAL A 23 6.35 -9.24 12.64
C VAL A 23 7.18 -9.50 13.89
N THR A 24 8.08 -8.58 14.25
CA THR A 24 8.94 -8.76 15.43
C THR A 24 8.18 -8.86 16.74
N LEU A 25 7.06 -8.14 16.89
CA LEU A 25 6.23 -8.19 18.10
C LEU A 25 5.54 -9.55 18.25
N PHE A 26 5.01 -10.10 17.16
CA PHE A 26 4.41 -11.43 17.17
C PHE A 26 5.46 -12.54 17.37
N GLU A 27 6.60 -12.48 16.70
CA GLU A 27 7.69 -13.46 16.87
C GLU A 27 8.30 -13.41 18.28
N SER A 28 8.35 -12.23 18.91
CA SER A 28 8.81 -12.07 20.30
C SER A 28 7.81 -12.57 21.34
N ASN A 29 6.68 -13.17 20.91
CA ASN A 29 5.58 -13.63 21.77
C ASN A 29 5.01 -12.54 22.69
N LEU A 30 5.18 -11.26 22.33
CA LEU A 30 4.56 -10.14 23.06
C LEU A 30 3.05 -10.09 22.78
N LEU A 31 2.63 -10.61 21.62
CA LEU A 31 1.25 -10.78 21.22
C LEU A 31 1.02 -12.27 20.95
N LEU A 32 -0.09 -12.82 21.45
CA LEU A 32 -0.47 -14.21 21.22
C LEU A 32 -1.01 -14.36 19.78
N PRO A 33 -0.34 -15.13 18.91
CA PRO A 33 -0.84 -15.41 17.58
C PRO A 33 -2.01 -16.40 17.64
N GLY A 34 -2.86 -16.40 16.61
CA GLY A 34 -3.92 -17.39 16.46
C GLY A 34 -5.18 -17.17 17.28
N ASP A 35 -5.39 -15.99 17.88
CA ASP A 35 -6.57 -15.71 18.71
C ASP A 35 -7.90 -15.87 17.93
N TRP A 36 -7.87 -15.71 16.60
CA TRP A 36 -9.06 -15.77 15.74
C TRP A 36 -9.24 -17.10 14.99
N THR A 37 -8.44 -18.12 15.27
CA THR A 37 -8.53 -19.44 14.59
C THR A 37 -9.77 -20.25 14.98
N SER A 38 -10.55 -19.78 15.96
CA SER A 38 -11.69 -20.54 16.50
C SER A 38 -12.86 -20.71 15.51
N ASN A 39 -12.95 -19.89 14.47
CA ASN A 39 -14.09 -19.89 13.53
C ASN A 39 -13.63 -20.03 12.06
N PRO A 40 -13.81 -21.20 11.42
CA PRO A 40 -13.36 -21.43 10.04
C PRO A 40 -14.13 -20.58 9.01
N ASN A 41 -15.39 -20.24 9.30
CA ASN A 41 -16.20 -19.40 8.42
C ASN A 41 -15.67 -17.96 8.33
N THR A 42 -15.19 -17.40 9.45
CA THR A 42 -14.63 -16.03 9.47
C THR A 42 -13.27 -15.99 8.79
N GLU A 43 -12.45 -17.02 8.98
CA GLU A 43 -11.17 -17.16 8.26
C GLU A 43 -11.40 -17.18 6.75
N PHE A 44 -12.28 -18.06 6.27
CA PHE A 44 -12.59 -18.18 4.85
C PHE A 44 -13.10 -16.86 4.25
N LEU A 45 -14.05 -16.20 4.92
CA LEU A 45 -14.59 -14.92 4.45
C LEU A 45 -13.50 -13.83 4.41
N CYS A 46 -12.66 -13.73 5.44
CA CYS A 46 -11.56 -12.78 5.47
C CYS A 46 -10.56 -13.02 4.35
N VAL A 47 -10.18 -14.29 4.08
CA VAL A 47 -9.27 -14.65 2.99
C VAL A 47 -9.83 -14.19 1.66
N VAL A 48 -11.08 -14.56 1.34
CA VAL A 48 -11.71 -14.21 0.06
C VAL A 48 -11.81 -12.69 -0.13
N VAL A 49 -12.22 -11.96 0.91
CA VAL A 49 -12.33 -10.49 0.84
C VAL A 49 -10.96 -9.85 0.61
N MET A 50 -9.93 -10.26 1.35
CA MET A 50 -8.59 -9.69 1.22
C MET A 50 -7.93 -10.08 -0.10
N GLU A 51 -8.19 -11.27 -0.62
CA GLU A 51 -7.68 -11.71 -1.91
C GLU A 51 -8.28 -10.89 -3.05
N LEU A 52 -9.60 -10.72 -3.08
CA LEU A 52 -10.29 -9.87 -4.06
C LEU A 52 -9.82 -8.42 -3.97
N LEU A 53 -9.64 -7.91 -2.75
CA LEU A 53 -9.13 -6.56 -2.52
C LEU A 53 -7.71 -6.42 -3.08
N THR A 54 -6.82 -7.37 -2.78
CA THR A 54 -5.42 -7.36 -3.24
C THR A 54 -5.33 -7.41 -4.77
N ILE A 55 -6.11 -8.30 -5.40
CA ILE A 55 -6.18 -8.43 -6.87
C ILE A 55 -6.68 -7.14 -7.52
N CYS A 56 -7.63 -6.43 -6.92
CA CYS A 56 -8.14 -5.17 -7.46
C CYS A 56 -7.19 -3.98 -7.21
N VAL A 57 -6.56 -3.95 -6.02
CA VAL A 57 -5.72 -2.84 -5.56
C VAL A 57 -4.43 -2.73 -6.35
N ILE A 58 -3.76 -3.85 -6.65
CA ILE A 58 -2.47 -3.85 -7.38
C ILE A 58 -2.58 -3.16 -8.75
N PRO A 59 -3.49 -3.58 -9.67
CA PRO A 59 -3.62 -2.93 -10.97
C PRO A 59 -4.13 -1.49 -10.84
N LEU A 60 -4.99 -1.20 -9.86
CA LEU A 60 -5.47 0.16 -9.60
C LEU A 60 -4.33 1.09 -9.20
N ALA A 61 -3.45 0.66 -8.29
CA ALA A 61 -2.29 1.42 -7.86
C ALA A 61 -1.28 1.62 -9.01
N LEU A 62 -1.08 0.61 -9.86
CA LEU A 62 -0.18 0.70 -11.01
C LEU A 62 -0.73 1.58 -12.14
N ARG A 63 -2.05 1.53 -12.40
CA ARG A 63 -2.71 2.29 -13.49
C ARG A 63 -3.21 3.68 -13.10
N LEU A 64 -3.12 4.08 -11.83
CA LEU A 64 -3.72 5.33 -11.33
C LEU A 64 -3.26 6.58 -12.12
N PHE A 65 -1.98 6.65 -12.52
CA PHE A 65 -1.44 7.76 -13.31
C PHE A 65 -1.63 7.63 -14.83
N HIS A 66 -2.09 6.47 -15.31
CA HIS A 66 -2.38 6.26 -16.73
C HIS A 66 -3.75 6.86 -17.13
N PHE A 67 -4.65 7.13 -16.18
CA PHE A 67 -5.96 7.68 -16.48
C PHE A 67 -5.89 9.10 -17.04
N SER A 68 -6.44 9.32 -18.24
CA SER A 68 -6.46 10.63 -18.91
C SER A 68 -7.16 11.74 -18.12
N ARG A 69 -8.03 11.40 -17.16
CA ARG A 69 -8.65 12.35 -16.22
C ARG A 69 -7.66 12.92 -15.21
N VAL A 70 -6.77 12.06 -14.71
CA VAL A 70 -5.66 12.45 -13.82
C VAL A 70 -4.68 13.32 -14.59
N LYS A 71 -4.35 12.95 -15.83
CA LYS A 71 -3.51 13.78 -16.72
C LYS A 71 -4.11 15.17 -16.94
N LYS A 72 -5.42 15.28 -17.21
CA LYS A 72 -6.10 16.59 -17.37
C LYS A 72 -6.10 17.43 -16.08
N GLN A 73 -6.28 16.83 -14.91
CA GLN A 73 -6.22 17.57 -13.64
C GLN A 73 -4.81 18.09 -13.33
N ILE A 74 -3.77 17.30 -13.64
CA ILE A 74 -2.38 17.67 -13.39
C ILE A 74 -1.84 18.65 -14.45
N ALA A 75 -2.30 18.56 -15.71
CA ALA A 75 -1.88 19.45 -16.82
C ALA A 75 -2.40 20.89 -16.70
N SER A 76 -3.36 21.16 -15.80
CA SER A 76 -3.72 22.54 -15.51
C SER A 76 -2.54 23.23 -14.81
N ARG A 77 -1.93 24.26 -15.42
CA ARG A 77 -0.77 25.02 -14.90
C ARG A 77 -1.03 25.79 -13.58
N HIS A 78 -2.10 25.46 -12.86
CA HIS A 78 -2.48 26.09 -11.61
C HIS A 78 -1.74 25.48 -10.41
N PRO A 79 -1.44 26.27 -9.37
CA PRO A 79 -0.86 25.76 -8.12
C PRO A 79 -1.70 24.66 -7.45
N GLU A 80 -2.98 24.54 -7.80
CA GLU A 80 -3.87 23.47 -7.34
C GLU A 80 -3.55 22.09 -7.95
N ALA A 81 -2.93 22.04 -9.14
CA ALA A 81 -2.57 20.78 -9.79
C ALA A 81 -1.48 20.01 -9.02
N LEU A 82 -0.56 20.72 -8.37
CA LEU A 82 0.43 20.13 -7.46
C LEU A 82 -0.24 19.52 -6.22
N GLY A 83 -1.33 20.13 -5.74
CA GLY A 83 -2.14 19.61 -4.64
C GLY A 83 -2.88 18.32 -5.03
N ALA A 84 -3.48 18.30 -6.22
CA ALA A 84 -4.16 17.14 -6.77
C ALA A 84 -3.19 15.96 -7.00
N TYR A 85 -2.02 16.22 -7.58
CA TYR A 85 -0.95 15.20 -7.72
C TYR A 85 -0.56 14.64 -6.36
N ARG A 86 -0.29 15.50 -5.37
CA ARG A 86 0.09 15.06 -4.02
C ARG A 86 -0.99 14.16 -3.40
N CYS A 87 -2.25 14.57 -3.48
CA CYS A 87 -3.36 13.79 -2.91
C CYS A 87 -3.44 12.41 -3.56
N LEU A 88 -3.37 12.35 -4.89
CA LEU A 88 -3.44 11.10 -5.64
C LEU A 88 -2.25 10.18 -5.37
N ALA A 89 -1.04 10.75 -5.29
CA ALA A 89 0.17 9.99 -5.02
C ALA A 89 0.17 9.42 -3.59
N ILE A 90 -0.33 10.17 -2.60
CA ILE A 90 -0.57 9.67 -1.23
C ILE A 90 -1.64 8.59 -1.24
N PHE A 91 -2.76 8.81 -1.94
CA PHE A 91 -3.84 7.84 -2.03
C PHE A 91 -3.35 6.51 -2.61
N ARG A 92 -2.57 6.54 -3.68
CA ARG A 92 -1.93 5.35 -4.27
C ARG A 92 -1.06 4.60 -3.28
N MET A 93 -0.24 5.32 -2.52
CA MET A 93 0.64 4.71 -1.50
C MET A 93 -0.18 4.05 -0.40
N LEU A 94 -1.20 4.76 0.11
CA LEU A 94 -2.07 4.26 1.16
C LEU A 94 -2.84 3.02 0.68
N LEU A 95 -3.31 3.04 -0.56
CA LEU A 95 -4.03 1.93 -1.19
C LEU A 95 -3.22 0.63 -1.17
N LEU A 96 -1.89 0.68 -1.29
CA LEU A 96 -1.03 -0.51 -1.21
C LEU A 96 -0.56 -0.83 0.21
N MET A 97 -0.16 0.19 0.97
CA MET A 97 0.45 -0.01 2.28
C MET A 97 -0.54 -0.47 3.34
N VAL A 98 -1.79 0.01 3.30
CA VAL A 98 -2.84 -0.40 4.24
C VAL A 98 -3.13 -1.89 4.13
N PRO A 99 -3.46 -2.45 2.94
CA PRO A 99 -3.69 -3.89 2.82
C PRO A 99 -2.43 -4.72 3.06
N LEU A 100 -1.22 -4.17 2.84
CA LEU A 100 0.02 -4.87 3.20
C LEU A 100 0.11 -5.09 4.72
N ILE A 101 -0.10 -4.03 5.50
CA ILE A 101 -0.08 -4.10 6.96
C ILE A 101 -1.22 -5.00 7.46
N ALA A 102 -2.42 -4.85 6.89
CA ALA A 102 -3.58 -5.64 7.27
C ALA A 102 -3.36 -7.14 7.01
N ASN A 103 -2.78 -7.51 5.86
CA ASN A 103 -2.49 -8.90 5.54
C ASN A 103 -1.42 -9.51 6.47
N ILE A 104 -0.38 -8.76 6.84
CA ILE A 104 0.61 -9.24 7.82
C ILE A 104 -0.03 -9.44 9.20
N PHE A 105 -0.91 -8.52 9.62
CA PHE A 105 -1.67 -8.67 10.86
C PHE A 105 -2.59 -9.91 10.82
N LEU A 106 -3.35 -10.08 9.75
CA LEU A 106 -4.25 -11.22 9.57
C LEU A 106 -3.50 -12.56 9.46
N TYR A 107 -2.30 -12.56 8.88
CA TYR A 107 -1.41 -13.72 8.88
C TYR A 107 -1.15 -14.21 10.30
N TYR A 108 -0.83 -13.32 11.25
CA TYR A 108 -0.58 -13.72 12.63
C TYR A 108 -1.87 -14.03 13.42
N MET A 109 -2.99 -13.36 13.12
CA MET A 109 -4.26 -13.61 13.82
C MET A 109 -4.92 -14.93 13.42
N PHE A 110 -4.84 -15.31 12.14
CA PHE A 110 -5.41 -16.55 11.61
C PHE A 110 -4.37 -17.66 11.41
N MET A 111 -3.07 -17.36 11.51
CA MET A 111 -1.97 -18.28 11.20
C MET A 111 -2.08 -18.91 9.80
N ASN A 112 -2.70 -18.17 8.85
CA ASN A 112 -2.92 -18.64 7.49
C ASN A 112 -1.93 -18.00 6.51
N VAL A 113 -1.11 -18.86 5.88
CA VAL A 113 -0.07 -18.48 4.92
C VAL A 113 -0.57 -17.69 3.71
N ALA A 114 -1.85 -17.81 3.34
CA ALA A 114 -2.46 -17.07 2.24
C ALA A 114 -2.33 -15.55 2.45
N PHE A 115 -2.60 -15.06 3.66
CA PHE A 115 -2.43 -13.64 3.99
C PHE A 115 -0.96 -13.22 3.92
N GLY A 116 -0.04 -14.10 4.32
CA GLY A 116 1.40 -13.88 4.20
C GLY A 116 1.82 -13.67 2.73
N TYR A 117 1.38 -14.55 1.83
CA TYR A 117 1.67 -14.42 0.40
C TYR A 117 1.10 -13.13 -0.20
N MET A 118 -0.14 -12.76 0.15
CA MET A 118 -0.73 -11.49 -0.28
C MET A 118 0.08 -10.28 0.20
N GLY A 119 0.55 -10.29 1.46
CA GLY A 119 1.43 -9.26 2.01
C GLY A 119 2.74 -9.13 1.24
N ILE A 120 3.39 -10.25 0.92
CA ILE A 120 4.63 -10.26 0.12
C ILE A 120 4.39 -9.71 -1.29
N ILE A 121 3.31 -10.13 -1.96
CA ILE A 121 2.98 -9.64 -3.31
C ILE A 121 2.72 -8.13 -3.29
N LEU A 122 2.03 -7.61 -2.26
CA LEU A 122 1.82 -6.19 -2.07
C LEU A 122 3.13 -5.44 -1.83
N LEU A 123 4.07 -6.02 -1.08
CA LEU A 123 5.38 -5.43 -0.81
C LEU A 123 6.19 -5.30 -2.12
N LEU A 124 6.23 -6.37 -2.92
CA LEU A 124 6.88 -6.35 -4.23
C LEU A 124 6.22 -5.34 -5.17
N SER A 125 4.89 -5.27 -5.15
CA SER A 125 4.12 -4.29 -5.93
C SER A 125 4.44 -2.84 -5.51
N ALA A 126 4.67 -2.62 -4.22
CA ALA A 126 5.05 -1.31 -3.69
C ALA A 126 6.45 -0.88 -4.16
N LEU A 127 7.39 -1.81 -4.36
CA LEU A 127 8.73 -1.50 -4.92
C LEU A 127 8.63 -0.96 -6.35
N PHE A 128 7.72 -1.47 -7.17
CA PHE A 128 7.47 -0.92 -8.52
C PHE A 128 6.88 0.50 -8.50
N ILE A 129 6.43 0.96 -7.34
CA ILE A 129 5.74 2.24 -7.13
C ILE A 129 6.61 3.21 -6.30
N TYR A 130 7.85 2.81 -6.01
CA TYR A 130 8.79 3.55 -5.16
C TYR A 130 8.89 5.04 -5.53
N PRO A 131 8.71 5.96 -4.55
CA PRO A 131 8.61 7.40 -4.81
C PRO A 131 10.03 7.99 -4.90
N SER A 132 10.75 7.68 -5.97
CA SER A 132 12.06 8.29 -6.21
C SER A 132 11.90 9.76 -6.65
N MET A 133 12.88 10.60 -6.30
CA MET A 133 12.89 12.00 -6.71
C MET A 133 12.85 12.15 -8.24
N SER A 134 13.55 11.27 -8.96
CA SER A 134 13.54 11.24 -10.43
C SER A 134 12.15 10.95 -10.99
N ARG A 135 11.39 10.04 -10.37
CA ARG A 135 10.06 9.64 -10.81
C ARG A 135 9.00 10.69 -10.49
N CYS A 136 9.11 11.30 -9.32
CA CYS A 136 8.28 12.43 -8.89
C CYS A 136 8.42 13.62 -9.87
N LEU A 137 9.63 13.84 -10.41
CA LEU A 137 9.88 14.86 -11.42
C LEU A 137 9.34 14.44 -12.81
N SER A 138 9.60 13.21 -13.26
CA SER A 138 9.15 12.75 -14.58
C SER A 138 7.61 12.74 -14.71
N GLU A 139 6.89 12.32 -13.67
CA GLU A 139 5.41 12.31 -13.68
C GLU A 139 4.76 13.70 -13.78
N ILE A 140 5.53 14.75 -13.49
CA ILE A 140 5.11 16.16 -13.59
C ILE A 140 5.63 16.80 -14.89
N GLN A 141 6.83 16.43 -15.35
CA GLN A 141 7.49 17.01 -16.52
C GLN A 141 7.00 16.42 -17.86
N GLU A 142 6.47 15.20 -17.85
CA GLU A 142 5.87 14.54 -19.01
C GLU A 142 4.39 14.95 -19.24
N ASN A 143 3.91 15.98 -18.53
CA ASN A 143 2.60 16.64 -18.67
C ASN A 143 2.76 18.15 -18.86
#